data_AF-A0A953WEM5-F1
#
_entry.id   AF-A0A953WEM5-F1
#
_cell.length_a   1.000
_cell.length_b   1.000
_cell.length_c   1.000
_cell.angle_alpha   90.00
_cell.angle_beta   90.00
_cell.angle_gamma   90.00
#
_symmetry.space_group_name_H-M   'P 1'
#
loop_
_entity.id
_entity.type
_entity.pdbx_description
1 polymer ?
#
loop_
_entity_poly.entity_id
_entity_poly.type
_entity_poly.pdbx_seq_one_letter_code
_entity_poly.pdbx_strand_id
1 'polypeptide(L)'
;MTFLFEQAGEPDAEFLPGGEKFSEAMVRIMDGLTDLLMRPGWASALVVAHEVVNRMVLASVIGAPLGASAGFEQDTGCINIIDFDLVPDESGNRTQIERGMIKAVNLTPANYLKNGMNLRSLEAIFTRPEEAS
;
A
#
# COMPACT_ATOMS: atom_id res chain seq x y z
N MET A 1 9.11 1.31 -17.79
CA MET A 1 8.95 1.11 -16.32
C MET A 1 7.58 1.55 -15.80
N THR A 2 6.77 2.26 -16.58
CA THR A 2 5.48 2.84 -16.14
C THR A 2 4.39 1.83 -15.79
N PHE A 3 4.38 0.64 -16.40
CA PHE A 3 3.29 -0.33 -16.28
C PHE A 3 3.62 -1.57 -15.44
N LEU A 4 4.56 -1.45 -14.50
CA LEU A 4 5.03 -2.60 -13.71
C LEU A 4 3.95 -3.13 -12.76
N PHE A 5 3.06 -2.27 -12.27
CA PHE A 5 2.04 -2.66 -11.30
C PHE A 5 0.86 -3.39 -11.93
N GLU A 6 0.60 -3.15 -13.21
CA GLU A 6 -0.46 -3.78 -13.99
C GLU A 6 -0.26 -5.29 -14.10
N GLN A 7 0.98 -5.76 -13.93
CA GLN A 7 1.34 -7.17 -13.93
C GLN A 7 1.41 -7.76 -12.53
N ALA A 8 1.22 -6.99 -11.44
CA ALA A 8 1.46 -7.45 -10.07
C ALA A 8 0.61 -8.67 -9.66
N GLY A 9 -0.52 -8.91 -10.33
CA GLY A 9 -1.36 -10.09 -10.11
C GLY A 9 -0.84 -11.38 -10.75
N GLU A 10 0.16 -11.31 -11.64
CA GLU A 10 0.72 -12.47 -12.32
C GLU A 10 1.66 -13.25 -11.38
N PRO A 11 1.67 -14.60 -11.42
CA PRO A 11 2.38 -15.43 -10.45
C PRO A 11 3.89 -15.13 -10.28
N ASP A 12 4.55 -14.80 -11.38
CA ASP A 12 5.99 -14.54 -11.45
C ASP A 12 6.33 -13.06 -11.73
N ALA A 13 5.36 -12.15 -11.51
CA ALA A 13 5.65 -10.73 -11.69
C ALA A 13 6.63 -10.22 -10.63
N GLU A 14 7.69 -9.58 -11.11
CA GLU A 14 8.76 -9.00 -10.32
C GLU A 14 8.73 -7.47 -10.39
N PHE A 15 9.15 -6.82 -9.31
CA PHE A 15 9.41 -5.39 -9.33
C PHE A 15 10.73 -5.10 -10.04
N LEU A 16 10.65 -4.77 -11.34
CA LEU A 16 11.78 -4.69 -12.27
C LEU A 16 12.42 -6.06 -12.54
N PRO A 17 13.11 -6.25 -13.69
CA PRO A 17 13.75 -7.53 -14.00
C PRO A 17 14.76 -7.97 -12.94
N GLY A 18 14.58 -9.17 -12.37
CA GLY A 18 15.43 -9.73 -11.31
C GLY A 18 15.17 -9.15 -9.91
N GLY A 19 14.07 -8.43 -9.73
CA GLY A 19 13.63 -7.91 -8.44
C GLY A 19 12.85 -8.90 -7.60
N GLU A 20 12.31 -8.43 -6.47
CA GLU A 20 11.43 -9.23 -5.61
C GLU A 20 10.09 -9.49 -6.32
N LYS A 21 9.54 -10.70 -6.16
CA LYS A 21 8.20 -11.02 -6.66
C LYS A 21 7.15 -10.28 -5.85
N PHE A 22 6.12 -9.75 -6.51
CA PHE A 22 5.03 -9.08 -5.80
C PHE A 22 4.30 -10.02 -4.82
N SER A 23 4.19 -11.31 -5.16
CA SER A 23 3.61 -12.32 -4.26
C SER A 23 4.42 -12.52 -2.98
N GLU A 24 5.75 -12.54 -3.07
CA GLU A 24 6.66 -12.66 -1.92
C GLU A 24 6.64 -11.40 -1.06
N ALA A 25 6.69 -10.22 -1.70
CA ALA A 25 6.52 -8.95 -1.03
C ALA A 25 5.20 -8.90 -0.25
N MET A 26 4.10 -9.40 -0.84
CA MET A 26 2.77 -9.38 -0.21
C MET A 26 2.77 -10.15 1.10
N VAL A 27 3.33 -11.36 1.11
CA VAL A 27 3.45 -12.18 2.34
C VAL A 27 4.20 -11.41 3.41
N ARG A 28 5.39 -10.90 3.09
CA ARG A 28 6.24 -10.15 4.02
C ARG A 28 5.56 -8.88 4.57
N ILE A 29 4.81 -8.17 3.73
CA ILE A 29 4.05 -6.97 4.11
C ILE A 29 2.92 -7.33 5.08
N MET A 30 2.16 -8.38 4.78
CA MET A 30 1.02 -8.78 5.60
C MET A 30 1.44 -9.38 6.93
N ASP A 31 2.55 -10.10 6.98
CA ASP A 31 3.15 -10.57 8.23
C ASP A 31 3.52 -9.39 9.12
N GLY A 32 4.26 -8.41 8.60
CA GLY A 32 4.66 -7.22 9.36
C GLY A 32 3.47 -6.35 9.81
N LEU A 33 2.43 -6.22 8.98
CA LEU A 33 1.21 -5.51 9.34
C LEU A 33 0.45 -6.24 10.44
N THR A 34 0.32 -7.56 10.34
CA THR A 34 -0.33 -8.39 11.36
C THR A 34 0.41 -8.31 12.69
N ASP A 35 1.73 -8.42 12.67
CA ASP A 35 2.56 -8.27 13.87
C ASP A 35 2.36 -6.91 14.54
N LEU A 36 2.29 -5.82 13.75
CA LEU A 36 2.00 -4.49 14.27
C LEU A 36 0.62 -4.44 14.93
N LEU A 37 -0.42 -4.92 14.23
CA LEU A 37 -1.81 -4.93 14.70
C LEU A 37 -2.00 -5.74 15.98
N MET A 38 -1.26 -6.82 16.15
CA MET A 38 -1.35 -7.67 17.34
C MET A 38 -0.59 -7.14 18.55
N ARG A 39 0.22 -6.08 18.42
CA ARG A 39 0.91 -5.48 19.56
C ARG A 39 -0.09 -4.81 20.50
N PRO A 40 -0.07 -5.11 21.81
CA PRO A 40 -0.96 -4.46 22.76
C PRO A 40 -0.52 -3.02 23.07
N GLY A 41 -1.44 -2.25 23.66
CA GLY A 41 -1.12 -0.96 24.27
C GLY A 41 -1.09 0.24 23.32
N TRP A 42 -1.64 0.11 22.10
CA TRP A 42 -1.79 1.22 21.18
C TRP A 42 -3.16 1.21 20.50
N ALA A 43 -3.60 2.39 20.06
CA ALA A 43 -4.86 2.58 19.32
C ALA A 43 -4.66 3.39 18.02
N SER A 44 -3.50 4.03 17.86
CA SER A 44 -3.09 4.66 16.61
C SER A 44 -1.59 4.49 16.39
N ALA A 45 -1.19 4.26 15.14
CA ALA A 45 0.20 4.12 14.73
C ALA A 45 0.45 4.89 13.42
N LEU A 46 1.67 5.38 13.23
CA LEU A 46 2.14 5.92 11.96
C LEU A 46 3.03 4.88 11.29
N VAL A 47 2.64 4.45 10.09
CA VAL A 47 3.46 3.59 9.23
C VAL A 47 3.99 4.43 8.08
N VAL A 48 5.31 4.50 7.96
CA VAL A 48 5.98 5.14 6.83
C VAL A 48 6.53 4.04 5.94
N ALA A 49 5.97 3.91 4.74
CA ALA A 49 6.34 2.88 3.79
C ALA A 49 6.36 3.43 2.35
N HIS A 50 6.82 2.58 1.43
CA HIS A 50 6.97 2.93 0.03
C HIS A 50 5.68 2.72 -0.77
N GLU A 51 5.61 3.35 -1.96
CA GLU A 51 4.48 3.27 -2.89
C GLU A 51 3.99 1.84 -3.13
N VAL A 52 4.90 0.90 -3.45
CA VAL A 52 4.56 -0.53 -3.67
C VAL A 52 3.87 -1.13 -2.45
N VAL A 53 4.42 -0.90 -1.26
CA VAL A 53 3.90 -1.46 0.00
C VAL A 53 2.52 -0.90 0.29
N ASN A 54 2.34 0.42 0.20
CA ASN A 54 1.07 1.07 0.47
C ASN A 54 -0.03 0.56 -0.46
N ARG A 55 0.26 0.41 -1.76
CA ARG A 55 -0.66 -0.13 -2.76
C ARG A 55 -1.17 -1.52 -2.41
N MET A 56 -0.26 -2.40 -2.00
CA MET A 56 -0.56 -3.77 -1.66
C MET A 56 -1.36 -3.87 -0.36
N VAL A 57 -1.02 -3.08 0.67
CA VAL A 57 -1.81 -2.96 1.90
C VAL A 57 -3.23 -2.49 1.58
N LEU A 58 -3.39 -1.43 0.78
CA LEU A 58 -4.71 -0.89 0.42
C LEU A 58 -5.57 -1.93 -0.31
N ALA A 59 -5.00 -2.66 -1.27
CA ALA A 59 -5.71 -3.75 -1.96
C ALA A 59 -6.11 -4.86 -0.98
N SER A 60 -5.21 -5.28 -0.09
CA SER A 60 -5.48 -6.31 0.91
C SER A 60 -6.59 -5.91 1.88
N VAL A 61 -6.60 -4.67 2.33
CA VAL A 61 -7.57 -4.16 3.33
C VAL A 61 -9.00 -4.27 2.84
N ILE A 62 -9.24 -4.10 1.53
CA ILE A 62 -10.57 -4.25 0.93
C ILE A 62 -10.84 -5.67 0.42
N GLY A 63 -9.95 -6.62 0.68
CA GLY A 63 -10.07 -8.00 0.20
C GLY A 63 -9.91 -8.14 -1.32
N ALA A 64 -9.28 -7.18 -1.99
CA ALA A 64 -9.06 -7.22 -3.43
C ALA A 64 -7.84 -8.09 -3.78
N PRO A 65 -7.84 -8.74 -4.96
CA PRO A 65 -6.67 -9.50 -5.40
C PRO A 65 -5.45 -8.59 -5.60
N LEU A 66 -4.25 -9.15 -5.52
CA LEU A 66 -2.98 -8.42 -5.62
C LEU A 66 -2.89 -7.50 -6.87
N GLY A 67 -3.42 -7.93 -8.01
CA GLY A 67 -3.46 -7.11 -9.23
C GLY A 67 -4.25 -5.79 -9.09
N ALA A 68 -5.18 -5.70 -8.13
CA ALA A 68 -5.91 -4.46 -7.86
C ALA A 68 -5.03 -3.37 -7.23
N SER A 69 -3.83 -3.73 -6.73
CA SER A 69 -2.85 -2.76 -6.20
C SER A 69 -2.48 -1.66 -7.20
N ALA A 70 -2.54 -1.94 -8.51
CA ALA A 70 -2.31 -0.96 -9.57
C ALA A 70 -3.33 0.20 -9.57
N GLY A 71 -4.52 0.01 -8.98
CA GLY A 71 -5.57 1.02 -8.90
C GLY A 71 -5.36 2.07 -7.81
N PHE A 72 -4.39 1.86 -6.91
CA PHE A 72 -4.16 2.76 -5.76
C PHE A 72 -2.99 3.70 -6.02
N GLU A 73 -3.23 4.87 -6.60
CA GLU A 73 -2.15 5.87 -6.75
C GLU A 73 -1.63 6.34 -5.40
N GLN A 74 -0.32 6.58 -5.26
CA GLN A 74 0.33 6.98 -4.00
C GLN A 74 1.33 8.11 -4.22
N ASP A 75 0.86 9.35 -4.04
CA ASP A 75 1.70 10.52 -4.20
C ASP A 75 2.83 10.55 -3.17
N THR A 76 3.95 11.19 -3.53
CA THR A 76 5.05 11.37 -2.58
C THR A 76 4.57 12.13 -1.33
N GLY A 77 4.72 11.49 -0.17
CA GLY A 77 4.29 12.07 1.11
C GLY A 77 2.78 12.08 1.32
N CYS A 78 2.01 11.30 0.54
CA CYS A 78 0.59 11.15 0.78
C CYS A 78 0.30 10.45 2.11
N ILE A 79 -0.89 10.70 2.65
CA ILE A 79 -1.40 10.06 3.86
C ILE A 79 -2.58 9.17 3.48
N ASN A 80 -2.52 7.92 3.92
CA ASN A 80 -3.69 7.02 3.94
C ASN A 80 -4.17 6.90 5.39
N ILE A 81 -5.48 6.75 5.59
CA ILE A 81 -6.08 6.49 6.90
C ILE A 81 -6.82 5.18 6.81
N ILE A 82 -6.42 4.22 7.64
CA ILE A 82 -6.97 2.87 7.66
C ILE A 82 -7.33 2.54 9.11
N ASP A 83 -8.57 2.13 9.34
CA ASP A 83 -9.02 1.61 10.62
C ASP A 83 -9.08 0.07 10.54
N PHE A 84 -8.75 -0.59 11.65
CA PHE A 84 -8.87 -2.04 11.80
C PHE A 84 -9.70 -2.36 13.04
N ASP A 85 -10.66 -3.27 12.88
CA ASP A 85 -11.41 -3.82 14.00
C ASP A 85 -10.77 -5.14 14.42
N LEU A 86 -10.32 -5.17 15.67
CA LEU A 86 -9.70 -6.33 16.29
C LEU A 86 -10.67 -6.94 17.30
N VAL A 87 -10.97 -8.22 17.14
CA VAL A 87 -11.93 -8.94 17.98
C VAL A 87 -11.29 -10.20 18.58
N PRO A 88 -11.79 -10.75 19.70
CA PRO A 88 -11.39 -12.07 20.13
C PRO A 88 -11.75 -13.13 19.09
N ASP A 89 -10.90 -14.15 18.93
CA ASP A 89 -11.22 -15.34 18.13
C ASP A 89 -12.31 -16.19 18.81
N GLU A 90 -12.82 -17.22 18.13
CA GLU A 90 -13.89 -18.08 18.65
C GLU A 90 -13.55 -18.72 20.01
N SER A 91 -12.26 -18.92 20.29
CA SER A 91 -11.78 -19.48 21.55
C SER A 91 -11.68 -18.45 22.68
N GLY A 92 -11.72 -17.15 22.35
CA GLY A 92 -11.49 -16.04 23.26
C GLY A 92 -10.05 -15.86 23.72
N ASN A 93 -9.11 -16.70 23.24
CA ASN A 93 -7.72 -16.70 23.70
C ASN A 93 -6.78 -15.90 22.80
N ARG A 94 -7.20 -15.57 21.59
CA ARG A 94 -6.38 -14.80 20.63
C ARG A 94 -7.19 -13.64 20.08
N THR A 95 -6.49 -12.64 19.56
CA THR A 95 -7.07 -11.54 18.80
C THR A 95 -6.98 -11.86 17.32
N GLN A 96 -8.02 -11.53 16.57
CA GLN A 96 -8.07 -11.62 15.12
C GLN A 96 -8.52 -10.28 14.51
N ILE A 97 -8.18 -10.06 13.26
CA ILE A 97 -8.64 -8.91 12.49
C ILE A 97 -10.00 -9.28 11.90
N GLU A 98 -11.07 -8.59 12.32
CA GLU A 98 -12.42 -8.79 11.78
C GLU A 98 -12.61 -7.99 10.50
N ARG A 99 -12.09 -6.76 10.47
CA ARG A 99 -12.32 -5.82 9.38
C ARG A 99 -11.16 -4.85 9.26
N GLY A 100 -10.82 -4.54 8.01
CA GLY A 100 -10.07 -3.34 7.65
C GLY A 100 -10.97 -2.36 6.90
N MET A 101 -10.76 -1.06 7.10
CA MET A 101 -11.54 -0.01 6.44
C MET A 101 -10.65 1.16 6.04
N ILE A 102 -10.67 1.50 4.74
CA ILE A 102 -9.98 2.69 4.23
C ILE A 102 -10.89 3.90 4.44
N LYS A 103 -10.41 4.89 5.19
CA LYS A 103 -11.12 6.16 5.47
C LYS A 103 -10.60 7.32 4.65
N ALA A 104 -9.35 7.27 4.24
CA ALA A 104 -8.76 8.18 3.28
C ALA A 104 -7.67 7.45 2.51
N VAL A 105 -7.57 7.75 1.21
CA VAL A 105 -6.55 7.20 0.32
C VAL A 105 -5.85 8.35 -0.39
N ASN A 106 -4.53 8.27 -0.47
CA ASN A 106 -3.69 9.21 -1.19
C ASN A 106 -4.02 10.68 -0.86
N LEU A 107 -4.11 11.04 0.42
CA LEU A 107 -4.32 12.43 0.81
C LEU A 107 -3.00 13.19 0.65
N THR A 108 -2.93 14.20 -0.23
CA THR A 108 -1.72 15.03 -0.39
C THR A 108 -1.91 16.35 0.35
N PRO A 109 -1.36 16.54 1.57
CA PRO A 109 -1.73 17.69 2.40
C PRO A 109 -1.43 19.05 1.76
N ALA A 110 -0.35 19.12 0.99
CA ALA A 110 0.04 20.33 0.26
C ALA A 110 -0.79 20.59 -1.01
N ASN A 111 -1.55 19.60 -1.50
CA ASN A 111 -2.36 19.69 -2.71
C ASN A 111 -3.56 18.74 -2.67
N TYR A 112 -4.52 19.03 -1.80
CA TYR A 112 -5.71 18.18 -1.61
C TYR A 112 -6.51 17.94 -2.90
N LEU A 113 -6.54 18.93 -3.80
CA LEU A 113 -7.27 18.86 -5.07
C LEU A 113 -6.49 18.14 -6.17
N LYS A 114 -5.25 17.71 -5.92
CA LYS A 114 -4.35 17.13 -6.92
C LYS A 114 -4.15 18.02 -8.14
N ASN A 115 -4.31 19.33 -7.98
CA ASN A 115 -4.24 20.28 -9.09
C ASN A 115 -2.87 20.21 -9.76
N GLY A 116 -2.84 19.97 -11.07
CA GLY A 116 -1.60 19.82 -11.84
C GLY A 116 -0.85 18.49 -11.66
N MET A 117 -1.37 17.54 -10.86
CA MET A 117 -0.76 16.22 -10.65
C MET A 117 -1.35 15.18 -11.62
N ASN A 118 -1.12 15.40 -12.92
CA ASN A 118 -1.70 14.56 -13.99
C ASN A 118 -0.90 13.28 -14.28
N LEU A 119 0.33 13.21 -13.79
CA LEU A 119 1.19 12.02 -13.89
C LEU A 119 1.05 11.19 -12.61
N ARG A 120 1.10 9.87 -12.74
CA ARG A 120 1.33 8.96 -11.61
C ARG A 120 2.68 9.24 -10.97
N SER A 121 2.88 8.79 -9.75
CA SER A 121 4.09 9.09 -8.97
C SER A 121 5.34 8.53 -9.62
N LEU A 122 5.33 7.27 -10.05
CA LEU A 122 6.44 6.72 -10.84
C LEU A 122 6.64 7.46 -12.16
N GLU A 123 5.56 7.82 -12.86
CA GLU A 123 5.66 8.62 -14.09
C GLU A 123 6.34 9.95 -13.80
N ALA A 124 5.89 10.71 -12.79
CA ALA A 124 6.49 11.97 -12.41
C ALA A 124 7.96 11.84 -11.98
N ILE A 125 8.35 10.74 -11.33
CA ILE A 125 9.76 10.48 -10.96
C ILE A 125 10.62 10.21 -12.20
N PHE A 126 10.14 9.38 -13.12
CA PHE A 126 10.91 8.98 -14.31
C PHE A 126 10.76 9.94 -15.50
N THR A 127 9.74 10.80 -15.50
CA THR A 127 9.54 11.87 -16.50
C THR A 127 10.36 13.10 -16.18
N ARG A 128 11.00 13.23 -15.00
CA ARG A 128 11.98 14.30 -14.77
C ARG A 128 13.13 14.17 -15.78
N PRO A 129 13.22 15.03 -16.80
CA PRO A 129 14.22 14.94 -17.84
C PRO A 129 15.44 15.77 -17.45
N GLU A 130 16.63 15.25 -17.75
CA GLU A 130 17.70 15.80 -18.63
C GLU A 130 17.76 17.31 -18.99
N GLU A 131 17.07 18.23 -18.32
CA GLU A 131 17.13 19.68 -18.52
C GLU A 131 17.64 20.41 -17.27
N ALA A 132 18.81 19.96 -16.81
CA ALA A 132 19.69 20.75 -15.95
C ALA A 132 21.11 20.67 -16.50
N SER A 133 21.30 21.21 -17.71
CA SER A 133 22.61 21.54 -18.29
C SER A 133 22.58 22.98 -18.81
#